data_AF-A0A6M4FWR8-F1
#
_entry.id   AF-A0A6M4FWR8-F1
#
_cell.length_a   1.000
_cell.length_b   1.000
_cell.length_c   1.000
_cell.angle_alpha   90.00
_cell.angle_beta   90.00
_cell.angle_gamma   90.00
#
_symmetry.space_group_name_H-M   'P 1'
#
loop_
_entity.id
_entity.type
_entity.pdbx_description
1 polymer ?
#
loop_
_entity_poly.entity_id
_entity_poly.type
_entity_poly.pdbx_seq_one_letter_code
_entity_poly.pdbx_strand_id
1 'polypeptide(L)'
;MDTRAPALLDRLDLLEWRLCQRIGRLNLYRPWLWLLRLASRLGDWPAWVALVLAQPLLQESGGWRHLVQYTLTALVAIAVYRLVKTRLCRERPFITFVGNVRSHEPARDRYSFPSGHTMHAVMFLVLTANHLPWLAPWLVPLVLLIALSRVGLGLHYLSDVVAGALLGLLFAGASLALVG
;
A
#
# COMPACT_ATOMS: atom_id res chain seq x y z
N MET A 1 27.06 -8.84 -12.41
CA MET A 1 25.62 -8.90 -12.04
C MET A 1 24.98 -7.62 -12.55
N ASP A 2 24.10 -7.73 -13.56
CA ASP A 2 23.46 -6.59 -14.24
C ASP A 2 22.72 -5.65 -13.27
N THR A 3 23.29 -4.47 -13.04
CA THR A 3 22.75 -3.38 -12.20
C THR A 3 21.67 -2.54 -12.89
N ARG A 4 20.83 -3.16 -13.72
CA ARG A 4 19.83 -2.42 -14.53
C ARG A 4 18.65 -1.91 -13.70
N ALA A 5 18.23 -2.63 -12.67
CA ALA A 5 17.08 -2.25 -11.85
C ALA A 5 17.33 -0.99 -10.99
N PRO A 6 18.48 -0.84 -10.28
CA PRO A 6 18.81 0.40 -9.59
C PRO A 6 18.81 1.61 -10.53
N ALA A 7 19.47 1.49 -11.69
CA ALA A 7 19.56 2.58 -12.66
C ALA A 7 18.20 3.01 -13.25
N LEU A 8 17.22 2.08 -13.36
CA LEU A 8 15.86 2.41 -13.77
C LEU A 8 15.10 3.14 -12.66
N LEU A 9 15.22 2.68 -11.41
CA LEU A 9 14.58 3.33 -10.25
C LEU A 9 15.13 4.74 -10.04
N ASP A 10 16.43 4.96 -10.23
CA ASP A 10 17.04 6.29 -10.14
C ASP A 10 16.49 7.26 -11.21
N ARG A 11 16.24 6.76 -12.42
CA ARG A 11 15.60 7.57 -13.47
C ARG A 11 14.15 7.91 -13.11
N LEU A 12 13.41 6.95 -12.53
CA LEU A 12 12.05 7.19 -12.06
C LEU A 12 12.04 8.20 -10.91
N ASP A 13 12.98 8.12 -9.97
CA ASP A 13 13.13 9.09 -8.88
C ASP A 13 13.21 10.53 -9.42
N LEU A 14 14.04 10.76 -10.44
CA LEU A 14 14.23 12.07 -11.08
C LEU A 14 12.96 12.59 -11.79
N LEU A 15 12.10 11.70 -12.28
CA LEU A 15 10.84 12.06 -12.92
C LEU A 15 9.73 12.31 -11.88
N GLU A 16 9.71 11.52 -10.80
CA GLU A 16 8.62 11.45 -9.84
C GLU A 16 8.75 12.43 -8.68
N TRP A 17 9.96 12.85 -8.31
CA TRP A 17 10.15 13.72 -7.13
C TRP A 17 9.42 15.06 -7.26
N ARG A 18 9.30 15.61 -8.47
CA ARG A 18 8.55 16.84 -8.73
C ARG A 18 7.07 16.66 -8.43
N LEU A 19 6.52 15.48 -8.72
CA LEU A 19 5.15 15.14 -8.36
C LEU A 19 4.99 15.03 -6.84
N CYS A 20 5.90 14.33 -6.17
CA CYS A 20 5.93 14.26 -4.70
C CYS A 20 5.99 15.65 -4.07
N GLN A 21 6.85 16.54 -4.59
CA GLN A 21 6.94 17.91 -4.12
C GLN A 21 5.65 18.70 -4.37
N ARG A 22 5.06 18.61 -5.57
CA ARG A 22 3.81 19.32 -5.91
C ARG A 22 2.65 18.90 -5.01
N ILE A 23 2.46 17.60 -4.82
CA ILE A 23 1.42 17.07 -3.93
C ILE A 23 1.73 17.45 -2.48
N GLY A 24 3.00 17.37 -2.07
CA GLY A 24 3.45 17.77 -0.74
C GLY A 24 3.15 19.23 -0.39
N ARG A 25 3.11 20.14 -1.36
CA ARG A 25 2.71 21.55 -1.14
C ARG A 25 1.25 21.69 -0.69
N LEU A 26 0.37 20.77 -1.08
CA LEU A 26 -1.02 20.77 -0.63
C LEU A 26 -1.14 20.52 0.89
N ASN A 27 -0.12 19.92 1.51
CA ASN A 27 -0.10 19.68 2.96
C ASN A 27 0.01 20.97 3.80
N LEU A 28 0.25 22.12 3.17
CA LEU A 28 0.10 23.42 3.83
C LEU A 28 -1.34 23.65 4.30
N TYR A 29 -2.32 23.07 3.60
CA TYR A 29 -3.71 23.05 4.04
C TYR A 29 -3.94 21.94 5.07
N ARG A 30 -4.11 22.33 6.34
CA ARG A 30 -4.17 21.39 7.48
C ARG A 30 -5.26 20.32 7.36
N PRO A 31 -6.50 20.61 6.94
CA PRO A 31 -7.53 19.57 6.79
C PRO A 31 -7.14 18.48 5.79
N TRP A 32 -6.49 18.86 4.69
CA TRP A 32 -5.96 17.90 3.72
C TRP A 32 -4.89 17.00 4.33
N LEU A 33 -3.94 17.58 5.06
CA LEU A 33 -2.91 16.80 5.76
C LEU A 33 -3.52 15.83 6.77
N TRP A 34 -4.52 16.26 7.54
CA TRP A 34 -5.24 15.38 8.48
C TRP A 34 -5.93 14.22 7.79
N LEU A 35 -6.59 14.47 6.67
CA LEU A 35 -7.23 13.42 5.87
C LEU A 35 -6.20 12.38 5.40
N LEU A 36 -5.05 12.82 4.88
CA LEU A 36 -3.99 11.90 4.45
C LEU A 36 -3.40 11.10 5.60
N ARG A 37 -3.22 11.70 6.78
CA ARG A 37 -2.76 11.00 7.99
C ARG A 37 -3.77 9.98 8.48
N LEU A 38 -5.05 10.32 8.48
CA LEU A 38 -6.11 9.39 8.84
C LEU A 38 -6.14 8.21 7.88
N ALA A 39 -6.09 8.46 6.57
CA ALA A 39 -6.00 7.41 5.57
C ALA A 39 -4.75 6.54 5.76
N SER A 40 -3.59 7.15 6.03
CA SER A 40 -2.35 6.43 6.37
C SER A 40 -2.55 5.42 7.50
N ARG A 41 -3.20 5.85 8.58
CA ARG A 41 -3.47 5.03 9.77
C ARG A 41 -4.47 3.92 9.48
N LEU A 42 -5.50 4.20 8.68
CA LEU A 42 -6.43 3.17 8.21
C LEU A 42 -5.77 2.14 7.28
N GLY A 43 -4.64 2.48 6.66
CA GLY A 43 -3.83 1.54 5.91
C GLY A 43 -2.89 0.67 6.75
N ASP A 44 -2.82 0.88 8.07
CA ASP A 44 -1.94 0.11 8.96
C ASP A 44 -2.50 -1.28 9.29
N TRP A 45 -1.59 -2.16 9.73
CA TRP A 45 -1.89 -3.56 10.04
C TRP A 45 -3.09 -3.80 10.98
N PRO A 46 -3.41 -2.95 11.99
CA PRO A 46 -4.55 -3.21 12.87
C PRO A 46 -5.89 -3.18 12.13
N ALA A 47 -6.04 -2.29 11.15
CA ALA A 47 -7.26 -2.20 10.34
C ALA A 47 -7.48 -3.49 9.53
N TRP A 48 -6.40 -4.04 8.97
CA TRP A 48 -6.46 -5.29 8.22
C TRP A 48 -6.74 -6.50 9.11
N VAL A 49 -6.13 -6.56 10.29
CA VAL A 49 -6.43 -7.62 11.28
C VAL A 49 -7.91 -7.56 11.69
N ALA A 50 -8.43 -6.36 11.97
CA ALA A 50 -9.85 -6.19 12.28
C ALA A 50 -10.76 -6.67 11.13
N LEU A 51 -10.43 -6.33 9.88
CA LEU A 51 -11.17 -6.77 8.69
C LEU A 51 -11.16 -8.30 8.54
N VAL A 52 -10.02 -8.95 8.77
CA VAL A 52 -9.88 -10.41 8.71
C VAL A 52 -10.69 -11.09 9.82
N LEU A 53 -10.60 -10.58 11.05
CA LEU A 53 -11.34 -11.11 12.20
C LEU A 53 -12.85 -10.86 12.09
N ALA A 54 -13.28 -9.85 11.33
CA ALA A 54 -14.69 -9.58 11.09
C ALA A 54 -15.33 -10.55 10.08
N GLN A 55 -14.56 -11.32 9.29
CA GLN A 55 -15.14 -12.18 8.23
C GLN A 55 -16.18 -13.19 8.74
N PRO A 56 -15.99 -13.90 9.88
CA PRO A 56 -17.01 -14.79 10.44
C PRO A 56 -18.28 -14.08 10.91
N LEU A 57 -18.20 -12.77 11.20
CA LEU A 57 -19.35 -11.96 11.62
C LEU A 57 -20.10 -11.34 10.44
N LEU A 58 -19.38 -11.03 9.36
CA LEU A 58 -19.93 -10.39 8.16
C LEU A 58 -20.56 -11.41 7.20
N GLN A 59 -20.27 -12.69 7.35
CA GLN A 59 -20.70 -13.75 6.43
C GLN A 59 -21.25 -14.95 7.21
N GLU A 60 -22.55 -15.23 7.05
CA GLU A 60 -23.23 -16.34 7.72
C GLU A 60 -22.66 -17.71 7.31
N SER A 61 -22.19 -17.83 6.05
CA SER A 61 -21.56 -19.04 5.53
C SER A 61 -20.17 -18.74 5.00
N GLY A 62 -19.21 -19.61 5.28
CA GLY A 62 -17.84 -19.49 4.77
C GLY A 62 -16.96 -18.42 5.42
N GLY A 63 -17.46 -17.61 6.36
CA GLY A 63 -16.67 -16.55 7.01
C GLY A 63 -15.38 -17.04 7.69
N TRP A 64 -15.38 -18.22 8.30
CA TRP A 64 -14.17 -18.86 8.84
C TRP A 64 -13.17 -19.26 7.76
N ARG A 65 -13.64 -19.76 6.61
CA ARG A 65 -12.79 -20.08 5.45
C ARG A 65 -12.14 -18.81 4.91
N HIS A 66 -12.90 -17.73 4.77
CA HIS A 66 -12.37 -16.45 4.31
C HIS A 66 -11.37 -15.84 5.30
N LEU A 67 -11.60 -15.97 6.61
CA LEU A 67 -10.61 -15.59 7.63
C LEU A 67 -9.27 -16.30 7.37
N VAL A 68 -9.29 -17.63 7.25
CA VAL A 68 -8.07 -18.42 6.99
C VAL A 68 -7.42 -18.03 5.67
N GLN A 69 -8.20 -17.91 4.59
CA GLN A 69 -7.72 -17.51 3.27
C GLN A 69 -7.03 -16.13 3.33
N TYR A 70 -7.64 -15.15 3.98
CA TYR A 70 -7.12 -13.79 4.09
C TYR A 70 -5.83 -13.78 4.91
N THR A 71 -5.80 -14.51 6.02
CA THR A 71 -4.60 -14.66 6.85
C THR A 71 -3.45 -15.27 6.06
N LEU A 72 -3.67 -16.40 5.39
CA LEU A 72 -2.64 -17.09 4.61
C LEU A 72 -2.12 -16.20 3.48
N THR A 73 -3.02 -15.54 2.74
CA THR A 73 -2.66 -14.61 1.67
C THR A 73 -1.81 -13.46 2.20
N ALA A 74 -2.18 -12.88 3.35
CA ALA A 74 -1.41 -11.80 3.97
C ALA A 74 -0.03 -12.26 4.44
N LEU A 75 0.10 -13.46 5.01
CA LEU A 75 1.39 -14.01 5.43
C LEU A 75 2.33 -14.21 4.22
N VAL A 76 1.82 -14.77 3.13
CA VAL A 76 2.58 -14.93 1.88
C VAL A 76 2.98 -13.57 1.32
N ALA A 77 2.04 -12.62 1.26
CA ALA A 77 2.30 -11.26 0.78
C ALA A 77 3.38 -10.57 1.60
N ILE A 78 3.35 -10.67 2.94
CA ILE A 78 4.37 -10.12 3.84
C ILE A 78 5.74 -10.74 3.58
N ALA A 79 5.81 -12.07 3.42
CA ALA A 79 7.06 -12.78 3.16
C ALA A 79 7.70 -12.31 1.84
N VAL A 80 6.94 -12.30 0.75
CA VAL A 80 7.42 -11.87 -0.58
C VAL A 80 7.77 -10.38 -0.57
N TYR A 81 6.92 -9.54 0.03
CA TYR A 81 7.18 -8.10 0.17
C TYR A 81 8.52 -7.83 0.86
N ARG A 82 8.80 -8.49 1.99
CA ARG A 82 10.06 -8.32 2.71
C ARG A 82 11.25 -8.74 1.86
N LEU A 83 11.12 -9.82 1.09
CA LEU A 83 12.17 -10.26 0.17
C LEU A 83 12.42 -9.23 -0.94
N VAL A 84 11.38 -8.74 -1.60
CA VAL A 84 11.54 -7.72 -2.66
C VAL A 84 12.18 -6.45 -2.10
N LYS A 85 11.69 -5.98 -0.95
CA LYS A 85 12.14 -4.74 -0.32
C LYS A 85 13.62 -4.76 0.09
N THR A 86 14.09 -5.90 0.59
CA THR A 86 15.51 -6.08 0.98
C THR A 86 16.46 -6.25 -0.20
N ARG A 87 15.95 -6.46 -1.41
CA ARG A 87 16.76 -6.63 -2.63
C ARG A 87 16.89 -5.35 -3.44
N LEU A 88 15.82 -4.56 -3.54
CA LEU A 88 15.79 -3.36 -4.38
C LEU A 88 16.26 -2.10 -3.66
N CYS A 89 16.13 -2.05 -2.32
CA CYS A 89 16.73 -1.03 -1.45
C CYS A 89 16.55 0.44 -1.90
N ARG A 90 15.50 0.76 -2.67
CA ARG A 90 15.20 2.13 -3.12
C ARG A 90 14.97 3.02 -1.91
N GLU A 91 15.64 4.16 -1.85
CA GLU A 91 15.47 5.12 -0.76
C GLU A 91 14.13 5.87 -0.86
N ARG A 92 13.69 6.50 0.23
CA ARG A 92 12.43 7.26 0.25
C ARG A 92 12.62 8.68 -0.30
N PRO A 93 11.57 9.29 -0.90
CA PRO A 93 11.65 10.63 -1.47
C PRO A 93 12.23 11.69 -0.52
N PHE A 94 11.84 11.66 0.76
CA PHE A 94 12.32 12.61 1.76
C PHE A 94 13.79 12.40 2.17
N ILE A 95 14.35 11.21 1.90
CA ILE A 95 15.75 10.86 2.15
C ILE A 95 16.60 11.31 0.96
N THR A 96 16.18 10.95 -0.26
CA THR A 96 16.93 11.27 -1.49
C THR A 96 16.88 12.76 -1.83
N PHE A 97 15.74 13.42 -1.63
CA PHE A 97 15.51 14.82 -2.03
C PHE A 97 15.30 15.74 -0.82
N VAL A 98 16.28 15.75 0.08
CA VAL A 98 16.30 16.58 1.30
C VAL A 98 16.05 18.04 0.96
N GLY A 99 15.16 18.70 1.71
CA GLY A 99 14.78 20.10 1.49
C GLY A 99 13.68 20.29 0.44
N ASN A 100 13.54 19.36 -0.51
CA ASN A 100 12.54 19.42 -1.58
C ASN A 100 11.27 18.63 -1.26
N VAL A 101 11.40 17.50 -0.57
CA VAL A 101 10.28 16.66 -0.11
C VAL A 101 10.36 16.48 1.40
N ARG A 102 9.23 16.69 2.10
CA ARG A 102 9.13 16.54 3.56
C ARG A 102 8.32 15.31 3.91
N SER A 103 8.78 14.56 4.92
CA SER A 103 7.97 13.49 5.53
C SER A 103 6.98 14.08 6.52
N HIS A 104 5.72 13.68 6.42
CA HIS A 104 4.65 14.14 7.32
C HIS A 104 4.11 13.07 8.27
N GLU A 105 4.68 11.86 8.22
CA GLU A 105 4.45 10.69 9.08
C GLU A 105 5.81 9.98 9.30
N PRO A 106 6.00 9.20 10.39
CA PRO A 106 7.23 8.47 10.61
C PRO A 106 7.34 7.29 9.63
N ALA A 107 8.51 7.16 9.00
CA ALA A 107 8.82 6.00 8.18
C ALA A 107 9.24 4.83 9.09
N ARG A 108 8.67 3.64 8.86
CA ARG A 108 9.00 2.43 9.63
C ARG A 108 10.34 1.81 9.23
N ASP A 109 10.86 2.18 8.08
CA ASP A 109 12.13 1.69 7.52
C ASP A 109 12.68 2.70 6.50
N ARG A 110 13.94 2.49 6.07
CA ARG A 110 14.64 3.36 5.10
C ARG A 110 14.13 3.20 3.66
N TYR A 111 13.60 2.03 3.31
CA TYR A 111 13.32 1.69 1.91
C TYR A 111 11.88 1.99 1.49
N SER A 112 11.71 2.46 0.26
CA SER A 112 10.42 2.90 -0.29
C SER A 112 9.75 1.83 -1.15
N PHE A 113 10.52 1.07 -1.93
CA PHE A 113 9.94 0.16 -2.91
C PHE A 113 9.74 -1.27 -2.38
N PRO A 114 8.59 -1.93 -2.65
CA PRO A 114 7.31 -1.35 -3.09
C PRO A 114 6.51 -0.79 -1.89
N SER A 115 5.37 -0.13 -2.15
CA SER A 115 4.47 0.36 -1.09
C SER A 115 3.71 -0.78 -0.42
N GLY A 116 4.12 -1.15 0.81
CA GLY A 116 3.46 -2.19 1.59
C GLY A 116 2.02 -1.85 2.01
N HIS A 117 1.75 -0.59 2.37
CA HIS A 117 0.39 -0.10 2.67
C HIS A 117 -0.54 -0.26 1.47
N THR A 118 -0.09 0.16 0.28
CA THR A 118 -0.88 0.03 -0.94
C THR A 118 -1.11 -1.43 -1.31
N MET A 119 -0.08 -2.27 -1.18
CA MET A 119 -0.19 -3.70 -1.44
C MET A 119 -1.27 -4.37 -0.60
N HIS A 120 -1.25 -4.20 0.72
CA HIS A 120 -2.27 -4.77 1.59
C HIS A 120 -3.65 -4.17 1.31
N ALA A 121 -3.73 -2.85 1.14
CA ALA A 121 -5.00 -2.18 0.87
C ALA A 121 -5.69 -2.71 -0.39
N VAL A 122 -4.95 -2.85 -1.49
CA VAL A 122 -5.49 -3.39 -2.75
C VAL A 122 -5.81 -4.88 -2.62
N MET A 123 -4.95 -5.66 -1.99
CA MET A 123 -5.18 -7.10 -1.76
C MET A 123 -6.48 -7.34 -0.98
N PHE A 124 -6.65 -6.67 0.16
CA PHE A 124 -7.86 -6.81 0.98
C PHE A 124 -9.09 -6.23 0.34
N LEU A 125 -8.97 -5.14 -0.44
CA LEU A 125 -10.07 -4.63 -1.25
C LEU A 125 -10.56 -5.67 -2.24
N VAL A 126 -9.67 -6.31 -3.01
CA VAL A 126 -10.06 -7.28 -4.05
C VAL A 126 -10.69 -8.52 -3.42
N LEU A 127 -10.06 -9.06 -2.37
CA LEU A 127 -10.63 -10.20 -1.64
C LEU A 127 -12.01 -9.86 -1.07
N THR A 128 -12.12 -8.71 -0.38
CA THR A 128 -13.39 -8.30 0.25
C THR A 128 -14.46 -7.95 -0.77
N ALA A 129 -14.12 -7.30 -1.88
CA ALA A 129 -15.07 -7.01 -2.93
C ALA A 129 -15.58 -8.29 -3.62
N ASN A 130 -14.78 -9.35 -3.65
CA ASN A 130 -15.20 -10.65 -4.19
C ASN A 130 -16.22 -11.35 -3.30
N HIS A 131 -16.00 -11.37 -1.98
CA HIS A 131 -16.87 -12.08 -1.03
C HIS A 131 -18.01 -11.23 -0.46
N LEU A 132 -17.81 -9.91 -0.39
CA LEU A 132 -18.73 -8.90 0.16
C LEU A 132 -18.83 -7.70 -0.81
N PRO A 133 -19.39 -7.87 -2.02
CA PRO A 133 -19.38 -6.84 -3.07
C PRO A 133 -20.05 -5.52 -2.66
N TRP A 134 -21.00 -5.57 -1.73
CA TRP A 134 -21.68 -4.38 -1.18
C TRP A 134 -20.74 -3.44 -0.41
N LEU A 135 -19.56 -3.92 0.04
CA LEU A 135 -18.53 -3.08 0.68
C LEU A 135 -17.65 -2.34 -0.33
N ALA A 136 -17.62 -2.76 -1.61
CA ALA A 136 -16.71 -2.20 -2.60
C ALA A 136 -16.85 -0.68 -2.80
N PRO A 137 -18.06 -0.08 -2.89
CA PRO A 137 -18.21 1.37 -3.03
C PRO A 137 -17.58 2.18 -1.89
N TRP A 138 -17.42 1.58 -0.71
CA TRP A 138 -16.81 2.21 0.47
C TRP A 138 -15.30 1.95 0.54
N LEU A 139 -14.88 0.73 0.19
CA LEU A 139 -13.48 0.34 0.24
C LEU A 139 -12.63 0.93 -0.89
N VAL A 140 -13.17 1.05 -2.11
CA VAL A 140 -12.47 1.64 -3.26
C VAL A 140 -11.95 3.05 -2.96
N PRO A 141 -12.79 4.03 -2.55
CA PRO A 141 -12.31 5.38 -2.25
C PRO A 141 -11.33 5.39 -1.07
N LEU A 142 -11.54 4.53 -0.06
CA LEU A 142 -10.59 4.39 1.06
C LEU A 142 -9.21 3.93 0.59
N VAL A 143 -9.15 2.88 -0.26
CA VAL A 143 -7.88 2.36 -0.79
C VAL A 143 -7.19 3.37 -1.70
N LEU A 144 -7.93 4.09 -2.53
CA LEU A 144 -7.38 5.18 -3.33
C LEU A 144 -6.80 6.29 -2.44
N LEU A 145 -7.48 6.63 -1.35
CA LEU A 145 -6.99 7.63 -0.40
C LEU A 145 -5.77 7.13 0.39
N ILE A 146 -5.72 5.86 0.78
CA ILE A 146 -4.54 5.22 1.36
C ILE A 146 -3.36 5.32 0.40
N ALA A 147 -3.55 4.95 -0.87
CA ALA A 147 -2.53 5.01 -1.92
C ALA A 147 -2.02 6.45 -2.12
N LEU A 148 -2.94 7.41 -2.26
CA LEU A 148 -2.61 8.83 -2.40
C LEU A 148 -1.85 9.37 -1.18
N SER A 149 -2.22 8.94 0.03
CA SER A 149 -1.52 9.35 1.24
C SER A 149 -0.04 8.95 1.25
N ARG A 150 0.35 7.87 0.55
CA ARG A 150 1.75 7.42 0.52
C ARG A 150 2.64 8.40 -0.22
N VAL A 151 2.14 8.93 -1.33
CA VAL A 151 2.83 9.97 -2.12
C VAL A 151 2.69 11.32 -1.43
N GLY A 152 1.48 11.68 -1.01
CA GLY A 152 1.20 12.98 -0.42
C GLY A 152 1.92 13.25 0.90
N LEU A 153 2.16 12.22 1.72
CA LEU A 153 2.92 12.36 2.96
C LEU A 153 4.44 12.29 2.75
N GLY A 154 4.91 12.18 1.50
CA GLY A 154 6.32 12.16 1.12
C GLY A 154 7.02 10.82 1.39
N LEU A 155 6.28 9.74 1.68
CA LEU A 155 6.82 8.45 2.09
C LEU A 155 7.24 7.55 0.93
N HIS A 156 6.58 7.69 -0.22
CA HIS A 156 6.73 6.82 -1.39
C HIS A 156 6.63 7.62 -2.70
N TYR A 157 7.29 7.12 -3.73
CA TYR A 157 7.09 7.56 -5.11
C TYR A 157 5.82 6.95 -5.70
N LEU A 158 5.32 7.51 -6.81
CA LEU A 158 4.13 7.00 -7.49
C LEU A 158 4.33 5.56 -7.97
N SER A 159 5.49 5.23 -8.53
CA SER A 159 5.85 3.89 -8.97
C SER A 159 5.90 2.87 -7.83
N ASP A 160 6.28 3.26 -6.61
CA ASP A 160 6.20 2.36 -5.43
C ASP A 160 4.75 1.97 -5.14
N VAL A 161 3.83 2.94 -5.28
CA VAL A 161 2.39 2.78 -5.07
C VAL A 161 1.79 1.90 -6.17
N VAL A 162 2.13 2.15 -7.43
CA VAL A 162 1.68 1.33 -8.56
C VAL A 162 2.19 -0.11 -8.43
N ALA A 163 3.47 -0.31 -8.13
CA ALA A 163 4.03 -1.64 -7.91
C ALA A 163 3.38 -2.36 -6.72
N GLY A 164 3.12 -1.63 -5.62
CA GLY A 164 2.37 -2.15 -4.48
C GLY A 164 0.97 -2.61 -4.89
N ALA A 165 0.23 -1.79 -5.65
CA ALA A 165 -1.10 -2.14 -6.14
C ALA A 165 -1.09 -3.39 -7.04
N LEU A 166 -0.13 -3.49 -7.96
CA LEU A 166 0.03 -4.66 -8.84
C LEU A 166 0.33 -5.93 -8.04
N LEU A 167 1.20 -5.86 -7.04
CA LEU A 167 1.45 -6.99 -6.13
C LEU A 167 0.21 -7.37 -5.34
N GLY A 168 -0.55 -6.39 -4.84
CA GLY A 168 -1.80 -6.63 -4.13
C GLY A 168 -2.84 -7.35 -4.99
N LEU A 169 -3.01 -6.91 -6.25
CA LEU A 169 -3.85 -7.57 -7.26
C LEU A 169 -3.39 -8.99 -7.53
N LEU A 170 -2.07 -9.20 -7.69
CA LEU A 170 -1.50 -10.52 -7.95
C LEU A 170 -1.77 -11.49 -6.79
N PHE A 171 -1.53 -11.09 -5.54
CA PHE A 171 -1.78 -11.96 -4.39
C PHE A 171 -3.27 -12.27 -4.21
N ALA A 172 -4.14 -11.27 -4.34
CA ALA A 172 -5.57 -11.48 -4.25
C ALA A 172 -6.07 -12.39 -5.39
N GLY A 173 -5.66 -12.12 -6.63
CA GLY A 173 -6.04 -12.92 -7.79
C GLY A 173 -5.56 -14.37 -7.67
N ALA A 174 -4.31 -14.60 -7.24
CA ALA A 174 -3.79 -15.94 -6.99
C ALA A 174 -4.57 -16.66 -5.87
N SER A 175 -4.89 -15.96 -4.79
CA SER A 175 -5.68 -16.52 -3.69
C SER A 175 -7.09 -16.92 -4.13
N LEU A 176 -7.76 -16.05 -4.89
CA LEU A 176 -9.08 -16.34 -5.47
C LEU A 176 -9.02 -17.47 -6.51
N ALA A 177 -7.95 -17.61 -7.27
CA ALA A 177 -7.81 -18.73 -8.21
C ALA A 177 -7.58 -20.08 -7.51
N LEU A 178 -6.91 -20.08 -6.35
CA LEU A 178 -6.58 -21.29 -5.59
C LEU A 178 -7.67 -21.71 -4.61
N VAL A 179 -8.40 -20.75 -4.05
CA VAL A 179 -9.35 -20.94 -2.94
C VAL A 179 -10.73 -20.36 -3.26
N GLY A 180 -10.94 -19.74 -4.42
CA GLY A 180 -12.25 -19.22 -4.85
C GLY A 180 -13.23 -20.29 -5.26
#